data_AF-A0A7S4CE83-F1
#
_entry.id   AF-A0A7S4CE83-F1
#
_cell.length_a   1.000
_cell.length_b   1.000
_cell.length_c   1.000
_cell.angle_alpha   90.00
_cell.angle_beta   90.00
_cell.angle_gamma   90.00
#
_symmetry.space_group_name_H-M   'P 1'
#
loop_
_entity.id
_entity.type
_entity.pdbx_description
1 polymer ?
#
loop_
_entity_poly.entity_id
_entity_poly.type
_entity_poly.pdbx_seq_one_letter_code
_entity_poly.pdbx_strand_id
1 'polypeptide(L)'
;LGPNVSSVQMLGNLLDSGMDVARMNFSHGSYDWFRLVVSNWRRAVAARPGCACALALDTKGPEIRTGKNVAGDVTYEAGSEVTVTVNDSFKNEGNAERIYLDYKDLPTTVAPGGLIYID
;
A
#
# COMPACT_ATOMS: atom_id res chain seq x y z
N LEU A 1 -1.92 -7.41 8.99
CA LEU A 1 -2.10 -8.77 8.41
C LEU A 1 -1.68 -8.75 6.95
N GLY A 2 -0.96 -9.77 6.51
CA GLY A 2 -0.44 -9.92 5.15
C GLY A 2 -0.34 -11.41 4.76
N PRO A 3 0.11 -11.73 3.53
CA PRO A 3 0.09 -13.10 2.99
C PRO A 3 0.80 -14.13 3.89
N ASN A 4 1.91 -13.72 4.51
CA ASN A 4 2.73 -14.61 5.35
C ASN A 4 2.14 -14.87 6.74
N VAL A 5 1.13 -14.10 7.16
CA VAL A 5 0.59 -14.13 8.53
C VAL A 5 -0.93 -14.29 8.57
N SER A 6 -1.56 -14.72 7.48
CA SER A 6 -3.01 -14.84 7.36
C SER A 6 -3.57 -16.24 7.61
N SER A 7 -2.70 -17.24 7.84
CA SER A 7 -3.14 -18.59 8.20
C SER A 7 -3.69 -18.64 9.62
N VAL A 8 -4.64 -19.53 9.89
CA VAL A 8 -5.23 -19.70 11.24
C VAL A 8 -4.15 -19.99 12.29
N GLN A 9 -3.17 -20.83 11.95
CA GLN A 9 -2.06 -21.16 12.84
C GLN A 9 -1.21 -19.93 13.18
N MET A 10 -0.80 -19.16 12.17
CA MET A 10 0.05 -17.98 12.41
C MET A 10 -0.71 -16.89 13.14
N LEU A 11 -1.98 -16.64 12.79
CA LEU A 11 -2.84 -15.73 13.53
C LEU A 11 -2.99 -16.17 14.99
N GLY A 12 -3.11 -17.47 15.23
CA GLY A 12 -3.12 -18.03 16.57
C GLY A 12 -1.85 -17.69 17.36
N ASN A 13 -0.68 -17.90 16.77
CA ASN A 13 0.60 -17.56 17.40
C ASN A 13 0.67 -16.06 17.73
N LEU A 14 0.17 -15.20 16.86
CA LEU A 14 0.14 -13.74 17.10
C LEU A 14 -0.80 -13.38 18.27
N LEU A 15 -1.96 -14.02 18.35
CA LEU A 15 -2.89 -13.84 19.48
C LEU A 15 -2.27 -14.32 20.80
N ASP A 16 -1.62 -15.48 20.78
CA ASP A 16 -0.93 -16.04 21.96
C ASP A 16 0.26 -15.17 22.39
N SER A 17 0.84 -14.42 21.45
CA SER A 17 1.92 -13.45 21.71
C SER A 17 1.40 -12.07 22.17
N GLY A 18 0.08 -11.88 22.29
CA GLY A 18 -0.51 -10.65 22.79
C GLY A 18 -1.00 -9.66 21.72
N MET A 19 -1.34 -10.11 20.51
CA MET A 19 -1.93 -9.21 19.49
C MET A 19 -3.36 -8.77 19.88
N ASP A 20 -3.52 -7.49 20.25
CA ASP A 20 -4.83 -6.92 20.59
C ASP A 20 -5.63 -6.41 19.38
N VAL A 21 -4.96 -5.98 18.31
CA VAL A 21 -5.62 -5.45 17.10
C VAL A 21 -4.99 -6.03 15.84
N ALA A 22 -5.80 -6.72 15.05
CA ALA A 22 -5.45 -7.18 13.72
C ALA A 22 -5.77 -6.08 12.67
N ARG A 23 -4.74 -5.38 12.20
CA ARG A 23 -4.86 -4.39 11.10
C ARG A 23 -4.92 -5.05 9.73
N MET A 24 -5.92 -4.72 8.92
CA MET A 24 -6.02 -5.09 7.50
C MET A 24 -5.79 -3.85 6.63
N ASN A 25 -4.68 -3.81 5.91
CA ASN A 25 -4.37 -2.72 4.99
C ASN A 25 -5.07 -2.95 3.64
N PHE A 26 -6.02 -2.08 3.28
CA PHE A 26 -6.77 -2.16 2.01
C PHE A 26 -6.06 -1.51 0.82
N SER A 27 -4.85 -0.95 0.98
CA SER A 27 -4.05 -0.44 -0.15
C SER A 27 -3.67 -1.55 -1.14
N HIS A 28 -3.63 -2.82 -0.70
CA HIS A 28 -3.28 -3.98 -1.52
C HIS A 28 -4.15 -5.19 -1.21
N GLY A 29 -4.69 -5.85 -2.23
CA GLY A 29 -5.45 -7.10 -2.10
C GLY A 29 -6.88 -7.02 -2.64
N SER A 30 -7.48 -8.18 -2.88
CA SER A 30 -8.88 -8.28 -3.33
C SER A 30 -9.83 -8.49 -2.16
N TYR A 31 -11.12 -8.18 -2.35
CA TYR A 31 -12.15 -8.46 -1.35
C TYR A 31 -12.19 -9.95 -0.95
N ASP A 32 -11.94 -10.87 -1.88
CA ASP A 32 -11.89 -12.30 -1.58
C ASP A 32 -10.73 -12.67 -0.68
N TRP A 33 -9.56 -12.05 -0.91
CA TRP A 33 -8.43 -12.21 -0.01
C TRP A 33 -8.76 -11.71 1.40
N PHE A 34 -9.34 -10.51 1.53
CA PHE A 34 -9.75 -9.98 2.83
C PHE A 34 -10.81 -10.87 3.52
N ARG A 35 -11.79 -11.40 2.78
CA ARG A 35 -12.78 -12.35 3.33
C ARG A 35 -12.12 -13.59 3.91
N LEU A 36 -11.12 -14.14 3.21
CA LEU A 36 -10.35 -15.28 3.71
C LEU A 36 -9.60 -14.93 5.01
N VAL A 37 -8.92 -13.78 5.05
CA VAL A 37 -8.20 -13.32 6.24
C VAL A 37 -9.15 -13.15 7.44
N VAL A 38 -10.30 -12.50 7.23
CA VAL A 38 -11.35 -12.33 8.26
C VAL A 38 -11.84 -13.68 8.79
N SER A 39 -12.09 -14.63 7.89
CA SER A 39 -12.53 -15.98 8.26
C SER A 39 -11.48 -16.70 9.11
N ASN A 40 -10.21 -16.66 8.70
CA ASN A 40 -9.12 -17.27 9.45
C ASN A 40 -8.90 -16.63 10.82
N TRP A 41 -9.00 -15.30 10.89
CA TRP A 41 -8.92 -14.57 12.14
C TRP A 41 -10.04 -14.95 13.11
N ARG A 42 -11.29 -15.04 12.64
CA ARG A 42 -12.43 -15.50 13.45
C ARG A 42 -12.19 -16.91 14.00
N ARG A 43 -11.67 -17.83 13.18
CA ARG A 43 -11.33 -19.19 13.61
C ARG A 43 -10.23 -19.20 14.68
N ALA A 44 -9.21 -18.36 14.53
CA ALA A 44 -8.10 -18.26 15.48
C ALA A 44 -8.56 -17.71 16.84
N VAL A 45 -9.43 -16.68 16.84
CA VAL A 45 -10.02 -16.11 18.07
C VAL A 45 -10.97 -17.09 18.74
N ALA A 46 -11.84 -17.78 17.97
CA ALA A 46 -12.79 -18.75 18.52
C ALA A 46 -12.11 -19.92 19.25
N ALA A 47 -10.88 -20.27 18.88
CA ALA A 47 -10.09 -21.30 19.54
C ALA A 47 -9.44 -20.83 20.87
N ARG A 48 -9.58 -19.56 21.25
CA ARG A 48 -8.92 -18.94 22.43
C ARG A 48 -9.96 -18.24 23.34
N PRO A 49 -10.65 -18.99 24.21
CA PRO A 49 -11.62 -18.40 25.14
C PRO A 49 -11.00 -17.27 25.98
N GLY A 50 -11.67 -16.13 26.07
CA GLY A 50 -11.19 -14.95 26.78
C GLY A 50 -10.23 -14.05 26.00
N CYS A 51 -9.79 -14.47 24.80
CA CYS A 51 -9.04 -13.59 23.89
C CYS A 51 -9.98 -12.57 23.25
N ALA A 52 -9.74 -11.29 23.54
CA ALA A 52 -10.41 -10.18 22.88
C ALA A 52 -9.42 -9.49 21.94
N CYS A 53 -9.49 -9.81 20.65
CA CYS A 53 -8.76 -9.11 19.61
C CYS A 53 -9.76 -8.30 18.77
N ALA A 54 -9.42 -7.07 18.42
CA ALA A 54 -10.20 -6.26 17.47
C ALA A 54 -9.68 -6.47 16.05
N LEU A 55 -10.55 -6.27 15.07
CA LEU A 55 -10.16 -6.23 13.66
C LEU A 55 -10.31 -4.79 13.15
N ALA A 56 -9.22 -4.19 12.70
CA ALA A 56 -9.19 -2.83 12.17
C ALA A 56 -9.05 -2.85 10.64
N LEU A 57 -10.00 -2.23 9.95
CA LEU A 57 -9.89 -1.99 8.51
C LEU A 57 -9.20 -0.65 8.29
N ASP A 58 -8.08 -0.67 7.60
CA ASP A 58 -7.33 0.52 7.22
C ASP A 58 -7.56 0.81 5.74
N THR A 59 -8.15 1.98 5.46
CA THR A 59 -8.53 2.40 4.12
C THR A 59 -7.32 2.83 3.31
N LYS A 60 -7.31 2.53 2.00
CA LYS A 60 -6.27 3.02 1.09
C LYS A 60 -6.07 4.54 1.13
N GLY A 61 -7.15 5.31 1.33
CA GLY A 61 -7.10 6.77 1.31
C GLY A 61 -6.74 7.37 -0.07
N PRO A 62 -6.64 8.71 -0.16
CA PRO A 62 -6.23 9.42 -1.37
C PRO A 62 -4.70 9.39 -1.52
N GLU A 63 -4.13 8.19 -1.70
CA GLU A 63 -2.71 8.03 -1.97
C GLU A 63 -2.37 8.43 -3.42
N ILE A 64 -1.27 9.15 -3.60
CA ILE A 64 -0.68 9.44 -4.91
C ILE A 64 0.35 8.36 -5.23
N ARG A 65 0.30 7.79 -6.43
CA ARG A 65 1.19 6.73 -6.88
C ARG A 65 1.91 7.11 -8.17
N THR A 66 3.14 6.63 -8.28
CA THR A 66 3.92 6.68 -9.51
C THR A 66 3.40 5.68 -10.54
N GLY A 67 3.71 5.96 -11.80
CA GLY A 67 3.51 5.03 -12.91
C GLY A 67 4.52 3.88 -12.90
N LYS A 68 4.49 3.07 -13.96
CA LYS A 68 5.50 2.03 -14.18
C LYS A 68 6.63 2.55 -15.05
N ASN A 69 7.83 2.05 -14.79
CA ASN A 69 9.00 2.31 -15.61
C ASN A 69 9.04 1.37 -16.82
N VAL A 70 9.63 1.85 -17.93
CA VAL A 70 9.81 1.03 -19.15
C VAL A 70 10.84 -0.07 -18.93
N ALA A 71 11.93 0.23 -18.23
CA ALA A 71 13.14 -0.60 -18.20
C ALA A 71 13.52 -1.07 -16.79
N GLY A 72 12.54 -1.49 -15.98
CA GLY A 72 12.79 -1.90 -14.60
C GLY A 72 13.12 -0.71 -13.71
N ASP A 73 14.08 -0.88 -12.79
CA ASP A 73 14.44 0.18 -11.85
C ASP A 73 15.12 1.35 -12.57
N VAL A 74 14.75 2.57 -12.20
CA VAL A 74 15.31 3.80 -12.75
C VAL A 74 16.15 4.47 -11.66
N THR A 75 17.40 4.77 -11.97
CA THR A 75 18.30 5.52 -11.08
C THR A 75 18.34 6.97 -11.50
N TYR A 76 18.31 7.88 -10.53
CA TYR A 76 18.41 9.32 -10.74
C TYR A 76 19.68 9.85 -10.08
N GLU A 77 20.38 10.73 -10.78
CA GLU A 77 21.57 11.40 -10.25
C GLU A 77 21.18 12.73 -9.61
N ALA A 78 21.90 13.11 -8.55
CA ALA A 78 21.65 14.38 -7.88
C ALA A 78 21.89 15.56 -8.85
N GLY A 79 20.90 16.46 -8.93
CA GLY A 79 20.94 17.61 -9.84
C GLY A 79 20.40 17.33 -11.25
N SER A 80 19.98 16.10 -11.56
CA SER A 80 19.26 15.83 -12.81
C SER A 80 17.91 16.52 -12.85
N GLU A 81 17.53 17.02 -14.02
CA GLU A 81 16.18 17.51 -14.27
C GLU A 81 15.26 16.35 -14.66
N VAL A 82 14.08 16.29 -14.04
CA VAL A 82 13.08 15.25 -14.28
C VAL A 82 11.72 15.90 -14.48
N THR A 83 11.01 15.49 -15.52
CA THR A 83 9.64 15.95 -15.76
C THR A 83 8.65 15.07 -15.01
N VAL A 84 7.87 15.67 -14.10
CA VAL A 84 6.71 14.99 -13.49
C VAL A 84 5.47 15.30 -14.31
N THR A 85 4.71 14.28 -14.71
CA THR A 85 3.51 14.42 -15.54
C THR A 85 2.31 13.70 -14.95
N VAL A 86 1.11 14.19 -15.27
CA VAL A 86 -0.17 13.55 -14.94
C VAL A 86 -0.87 13.00 -16.18
N ASN A 87 -0.22 13.04 -17.34
CA ASN A 87 -0.79 12.54 -18.59
C ASN A 87 -0.75 11.01 -18.63
N ASP A 88 -1.94 10.39 -18.76
CA ASP A 88 -2.13 8.93 -18.75
C ASP A 88 -1.39 8.19 -19.86
N SER A 89 -1.02 8.87 -20.96
CA SER A 89 -0.20 8.25 -22.02
C SER A 89 1.16 7.76 -21.48
N PHE A 90 1.71 8.43 -20.47
CA PHE A 90 3.01 8.08 -19.89
C PHE A 90 2.91 7.18 -18.65
N LYS A 91 1.73 6.66 -18.31
CA LYS A 91 1.51 5.89 -17.09
C LYS A 91 2.43 4.67 -16.97
N ASN A 92 2.85 4.08 -18.08
CA ASN A 92 3.77 2.94 -18.11
C ASN A 92 5.09 3.26 -18.82
N GLU A 93 5.42 4.54 -18.96
CA GLU A 93 6.59 5.01 -19.72
C GLU A 93 7.64 5.72 -18.85
N GLY A 94 7.65 5.44 -17.54
CA GLY A 94 8.60 6.04 -16.60
C GLY A 94 10.06 5.74 -16.94
N ASN A 95 10.92 6.74 -16.79
CA ASN A 95 12.35 6.68 -17.08
C ASN A 95 13.10 7.85 -16.39
N ALA A 96 14.42 7.95 -16.59
CA ALA A 96 15.26 8.95 -15.92
C ALA A 96 14.88 10.41 -16.23
N GLU A 97 14.11 10.66 -17.29
CA GLU A 97 13.66 12.00 -17.68
C GLU A 97 12.20 12.27 -17.28
N ARG A 98 11.42 11.23 -16.93
CA ARG A 98 9.97 11.36 -16.72
C ARG A 98 9.39 10.43 -15.68
N ILE A 99 8.58 11.00 -14.79
CA ILE A 99 7.77 10.28 -13.80
C ILE A 99 6.29 10.62 -14.01
N TYR A 100 5.44 9.61 -14.11
CA TYR A 100 3.98 9.78 -14.06
C TYR A 100 3.48 9.75 -12.61
N LEU A 101 2.55 10.63 -12.25
CA LEU A 101 1.76 10.57 -11.01
C LEU A 101 0.26 10.52 -11.31
N ASP A 102 -0.49 9.77 -10.50
CA ASP A 102 -1.95 9.59 -10.68
C ASP A 102 -2.82 10.71 -10.08
N TYR A 103 -2.20 11.73 -9.47
CA TYR A 103 -2.90 12.90 -8.95
C TYR A 103 -3.02 14.01 -9.98
N LYS A 104 -4.18 14.09 -10.65
CA LYS A 104 -4.39 14.99 -11.81
C LYS A 104 -4.29 16.47 -11.49
N ASP A 105 -4.57 16.86 -10.25
CA ASP A 105 -4.50 18.26 -9.80
C ASP A 105 -3.09 18.68 -9.36
N LEU A 106 -2.08 17.81 -9.48
CA LEU A 106 -0.70 18.16 -9.11
C LEU A 106 -0.21 19.47 -9.73
N PRO A 107 -0.41 19.76 -11.04
CA PRO A 107 0.10 20.99 -11.66
C PRO A 107 -0.53 22.28 -11.10
N THR A 108 -1.67 22.18 -10.42
CA THR A 108 -2.35 23.33 -9.80
C THR A 108 -2.12 23.38 -8.29
N THR A 109 -1.83 22.24 -7.66
CA THR A 109 -1.57 22.13 -6.22
C THR A 109 -0.13 22.48 -5.85
N VAL A 110 0.84 22.23 -6.73
CA VAL A 110 2.27 22.51 -6.47
C VAL A 110 2.73 23.72 -7.28
N ALA A 111 3.19 24.76 -6.57
CA ALA A 111 3.77 25.95 -7.19
C ALA A 111 5.28 25.79 -7.48
N PRO A 112 5.87 26.59 -8.39
CA PRO A 112 7.31 26.65 -8.56
C PRO A 112 8.06 26.87 -7.23
N GLY A 113 9.13 26.09 -7.01
CA GLY A 113 9.85 26.05 -5.73
C GLY A 113 9.25 25.08 -4.69
N GLY A 114 8.09 24.49 -4.97
CA GLY A 114 7.51 23.41 -4.17
C GLY A 114 8.32 22.12 -4.27
N LEU A 115 8.26 21.31 -3.22
CA LEU A 115 8.94 20.03 -3.14
C LEU A 115 7.95 18.89 -3.38
N ILE A 116 8.37 17.91 -4.18
CA ILE A 116 7.66 16.64 -4.39
C ILE A 116 8.57 15.54 -3.82
N TYR A 117 8.06 14.76 -2.87
CA TYR A 117 8.78 13.64 -2.27
C TYR A 117 8.35 12.35 -2.97
N ILE A 118 9.32 11.60 -3.46
CA ILE A 118 9.15 10.33 -4.18
C ILE A 118 10.08 9.32 -3.52
N ASP A 119 9.58 8.11 -3.30
CA ASP A 119 10.31 6.96 -2.75
C ASP A 119 11.03 6.20 -3.86
#